data_AF-X1G912-F1
#
_entry.id   AF-X1G912-F1
#
_cell.length_a   1.000
_cell.length_b   1.000
_cell.length_c   1.000
_cell.angle_alpha   90.00
_cell.angle_beta   90.00
_cell.angle_gamma   90.00
#
_symmetry.space_group_name_H-M   'P 1'
#
loop_
_entity.id
_entity.type
_entity.pdbx_description
1 polymer ?
#
loop_
_entity_poly.entity_id
_entity_poly.type
_entity_poly.pdbx_seq_one_letter_code
_entity_poly.pdbx_strand_id
1 'polypeptide(L)'
;IAFERTVDGEVLDFGTTGRLRFSNLIMYDRQTETWWQQASGEAIAGYLTGTQLAFLPASIISWEEFKSSFPDGTVLSRETGFNRSYGRNPYTGYDNINNSPFLYRGPSTPGELPAVARVLTVDMGAEAVAY
;
A
#
# COMPACT_ATOMS: atom_id res chain seq x y z
N ILE A 1 -2.54 1.91 -2.68
CA ILE A 1 -2.31 0.54 -3.19
C ILE A 1 -3.51 -0.30 -2.81
N ALA A 2 -4.08 -1.02 -3.77
CA ALA A 2 -5.16 -1.96 -3.59
C ALA A 2 -4.87 -3.22 -4.42
N PHE A 3 -5.43 -4.36 -4.03
CA PHE A 3 -5.19 -5.66 -4.66
C PHE A 3 -6.51 -6.41 -4.85
N GLU A 4 -6.58 -7.25 -5.89
CA GLU A 4 -7.60 -8.29 -6.01
C GLU A 4 -7.40 -9.29 -4.88
N ARG A 5 -8.49 -9.64 -4.19
CA ARG A 5 -8.45 -10.55 -3.03
C ARG A 5 -8.69 -12.01 -3.42
N THR A 6 -9.05 -12.28 -4.66
CA THR A 6 -9.30 -13.61 -5.18
C THR A 6 -8.02 -14.20 -5.77
N VAL A 7 -7.51 -15.27 -5.17
CA VAL A 7 -6.31 -16.00 -5.61
C VAL A 7 -6.70 -17.44 -5.86
N ASP A 8 -6.44 -17.96 -7.06
CA ASP A 8 -6.80 -19.32 -7.48
C ASP A 8 -8.26 -19.71 -7.21
N GLY A 9 -9.17 -18.72 -7.33
CA GLY A 9 -10.60 -18.89 -7.09
C GLY A 9 -11.02 -18.81 -5.61
N GLU A 10 -10.07 -18.66 -4.68
CA GLU A 10 -10.35 -18.47 -3.27
C GLU A 10 -10.30 -16.99 -2.89
N VAL A 11 -11.30 -16.55 -2.14
CA VAL A 11 -11.45 -15.16 -1.72
C VAL A 11 -10.78 -14.96 -0.36
N LEU A 12 -9.63 -14.28 -0.35
CA LEU A 12 -8.79 -14.10 0.85
C LEU A 12 -9.21 -12.91 1.72
N ASP A 13 -9.04 -13.02 3.04
CA ASP A 13 -9.25 -11.95 4.02
C ASP A 13 -7.93 -11.52 4.65
N PHE A 14 -7.46 -10.33 4.29
CA PHE A 14 -6.17 -9.82 4.74
C PHE A 14 -6.22 -9.15 6.12
N GLY A 15 -5.14 -9.30 6.87
CA GLY A 15 -4.88 -8.62 8.13
C GLY A 15 -3.46 -8.07 8.17
N THR A 16 -3.15 -7.32 9.23
CA THR A 16 -1.80 -6.79 9.46
C THR A 16 -1.07 -7.64 10.48
N THR A 17 0.17 -8.04 10.19
CA THR A 17 0.96 -8.87 11.13
C THR A 17 1.56 -8.06 12.29
N GLY A 18 1.50 -6.73 12.22
CA GLY A 18 2.24 -5.82 13.10
C GLY A 18 3.74 -5.76 12.81
N ARG A 19 4.23 -6.47 11.78
CA ARG A 19 5.65 -6.50 11.40
C ARG A 19 5.92 -5.64 10.17
N LEU A 20 7.16 -5.17 10.10
CA LEU A 20 7.69 -4.39 8.98
C LEU A 20 8.90 -5.11 8.39
N ARG A 21 9.00 -5.14 7.07
CA ARG A 21 10.21 -5.47 6.31
C ARG A 21 10.53 -4.30 5.40
N PHE A 22 11.74 -3.76 5.52
CA PHE A 22 12.17 -2.57 4.76
C PHE A 22 11.22 -1.36 4.94
N SER A 23 10.76 -1.13 6.19
CA SER A 23 9.70 -0.16 6.54
C SER A 23 8.35 -0.38 5.86
N ASN A 24 8.15 -1.48 5.15
CA ASN A 24 6.88 -1.81 4.53
C ASN A 24 6.13 -2.88 5.34
N LEU A 25 4.82 -2.71 5.44
CA LEU A 25 3.93 -3.62 6.16
C LEU A 25 4.01 -5.04 5.59
N ILE A 26 4.03 -6.04 6.46
CA ILE A 26 3.73 -7.42 6.10
C ILE A 26 2.26 -7.69 6.43
N MET A 27 1.47 -8.03 5.41
CA MET A 27 0.10 -8.50 5.55
C MET A 27 0.08 -10.02 5.76
N TYR A 28 -1.02 -10.56 6.25
CA TYR A 28 -1.31 -12.00 6.20
C TYR A 28 -2.73 -12.24 5.69
N ASP A 29 -3.02 -13.39 5.08
CA ASP A 29 -4.39 -13.84 4.85
C ASP A 29 -4.82 -14.88 5.89
N ARG A 30 -6.12 -14.94 6.20
CA ARG A 30 -6.66 -15.83 7.25
C ARG A 30 -6.90 -17.26 6.80
N GLN A 31 -6.97 -17.49 5.49
CA GLN A 31 -7.34 -18.76 4.89
C GLN A 31 -6.15 -19.72 4.88
N THR A 32 -4.98 -19.21 4.53
CA THR A 32 -3.76 -19.98 4.31
C THR A 32 -2.61 -19.58 5.23
N GLU A 33 -2.80 -18.51 6.00
CA GLU A 33 -1.79 -17.91 6.87
C GLU A 33 -0.53 -17.46 6.10
N THR A 34 -0.64 -17.22 4.79
CA THR A 34 0.45 -16.72 3.96
C THR A 34 0.73 -15.26 4.30
N TRP A 35 2.01 -14.89 4.31
CA TRP A 35 2.49 -13.54 4.56
C TRP A 35 2.84 -12.85 3.24
N TRP A 36 2.42 -11.60 3.12
CA TRP A 36 2.50 -10.83 1.88
C TRP A 36 3.20 -9.49 2.10
N GLN A 37 4.16 -9.15 1.24
CA GLN A 37 4.81 -7.84 1.25
C GLN A 37 3.85 -6.79 0.66
N GLN A 38 3.39 -5.83 1.47
CA GLN A 38 2.29 -4.93 1.09
C GLN A 38 2.60 -4.02 -0.12
N ALA A 39 3.84 -3.59 -0.31
CA ALA A 39 4.22 -2.73 -1.42
C ALA A 39 4.20 -3.47 -2.77
N SER A 40 4.70 -4.71 -2.80
CA SER A 40 4.77 -5.49 -4.04
C SER A 40 3.55 -6.36 -4.26
N GLY A 41 2.86 -6.83 -3.22
CA GLY A 41 1.81 -7.85 -3.32
C GLY A 41 2.35 -9.28 -3.41
N GLU A 42 3.66 -9.48 -3.20
CA GLU A 42 4.30 -10.80 -3.26
C GLU A 42 4.06 -11.60 -1.97
N ALA A 43 3.72 -12.87 -2.11
CA ALA A 43 3.72 -13.84 -1.02
C ALA A 43 5.15 -14.27 -0.68
N ILE A 44 5.62 -13.89 0.52
CA ILE A 44 7.02 -14.04 0.94
C ILE A 44 7.24 -15.19 1.92
N ALA A 45 6.18 -15.74 2.51
CA ALA A 45 6.23 -16.91 3.38
C ALA A 45 4.84 -17.55 3.52
N GLY A 46 4.78 -18.87 3.67
CA GLY A 46 3.51 -19.62 3.85
C GLY A 46 3.08 -20.38 2.59
N TYR A 47 1.83 -20.82 2.57
CA TYR A 47 1.32 -21.76 1.56
C TYR A 47 1.40 -21.22 0.13
N LEU A 48 1.07 -19.94 -0.07
CA LEU A 48 1.03 -19.31 -1.39
C LEU A 48 2.37 -18.62 -1.76
N THR A 49 3.49 -18.99 -1.13
CA THR A 49 4.81 -18.36 -1.39
C THR A 49 5.16 -18.38 -2.89
N GLY A 50 5.61 -17.24 -3.42
CA GLY A 50 5.93 -17.05 -4.84
C GLY A 50 4.76 -16.55 -5.68
N THR A 51 3.54 -16.53 -5.13
CA THR A 51 2.38 -15.92 -5.77
C THR A 51 2.44 -14.39 -5.68
N GLN A 52 1.91 -13.74 -6.71
CA GLN A 52 1.85 -12.29 -6.84
C GLN A 52 0.38 -11.84 -6.88
N LEU A 53 -0.04 -10.97 -5.96
CA LEU A 53 -1.37 -10.37 -6.00
C LEU A 53 -1.51 -9.43 -7.20
N ALA A 54 -2.69 -9.44 -7.83
CA ALA A 54 -3.01 -8.51 -8.90
C ALA A 54 -3.32 -7.13 -8.32
N PHE A 55 -2.65 -6.09 -8.81
CA PHE A 55 -2.90 -4.70 -8.42
C PHE A 55 -4.26 -4.24 -8.96
N LEU A 56 -5.01 -3.51 -8.14
CA LEU A 56 -6.20 -2.78 -8.55
C LEU A 56 -5.88 -1.28 -8.63
N PRO A 57 -6.41 -0.56 -9.64
CA PRO A 57 -6.33 0.89 -9.70
C PRO A 57 -6.91 1.52 -8.43
N ALA A 58 -6.12 2.40 -7.80
CA ALA A 58 -6.53 3.11 -6.59
C ALA A 58 -5.94 4.53 -6.60
N SER A 59 -6.82 5.52 -6.77
CA SER A 59 -6.43 6.93 -6.83
C SER A 59 -6.49 7.59 -5.46
N ILE A 60 -5.53 8.48 -5.21
CA ILE A 60 -5.59 9.42 -4.08
C ILE A 60 -6.03 10.76 -4.64
N ILE A 61 -7.29 11.12 -4.41
CA ILE A 61 -7.89 12.36 -4.88
C ILE A 61 -8.40 13.21 -3.72
N SER A 62 -8.66 14.48 -3.99
CA SER A 62 -9.28 15.36 -3.00
C SER A 62 -10.73 14.95 -2.72
N TRP A 63 -11.24 15.37 -1.55
CA TRP A 63 -12.66 15.14 -1.23
C TRP A 63 -13.61 15.92 -2.16
N GLU A 64 -13.19 17.12 -2.57
CA GLU A 64 -13.93 17.94 -3.52
C GLU A 64 -14.08 17.24 -4.87
N GLU A 65 -12.97 16.72 -5.40
CA GLU A 65 -12.93 15.98 -6.66
C GLU A 65 -13.74 14.68 -6.61
N PHE A 66 -13.67 13.94 -5.49
CA PHE A 66 -14.49 12.74 -5.32
C PHE A 66 -15.98 13.08 -5.37
N LYS A 67 -16.42 14.09 -4.61
CA LYS A 67 -17.84 14.52 -4.59
C LYS A 67 -18.34 14.99 -5.94
N SER A 68 -17.52 15.73 -6.70
CA SER A 68 -17.91 16.23 -8.02
C SER A 68 -17.97 15.11 -9.06
N SER A 69 -17.03 14.17 -9.00
CA SER A 69 -16.91 13.07 -9.98
C SER A 69 -17.86 11.90 -9.68
N PHE A 70 -18.21 11.68 -8.42
CA PHE A 70 -19.04 10.57 -7.95
C PHE A 70 -20.16 11.07 -7.01
N PRO A 71 -21.21 11.73 -7.54
CA PRO A 71 -22.26 12.34 -6.73
C PRO A 71 -23.03 11.32 -5.86
N ASP A 72 -23.19 10.09 -6.35
CA ASP A 72 -23.80 8.97 -5.64
C ASP A 72 -22.78 8.03 -4.98
N GLY A 73 -21.50 8.45 -4.97
CA GLY A 73 -20.41 7.67 -4.41
C GLY A 73 -20.58 7.47 -2.91
N THR A 74 -20.43 6.22 -2.46
CA THR A 74 -20.48 5.89 -1.03
C THR A 74 -19.11 6.09 -0.38
N VAL A 75 -19.13 6.49 0.89
CA VAL A 75 -17.93 6.60 1.71
C VAL A 75 -18.10 5.84 3.02
N LEU A 76 -16.97 5.41 3.60
CA LEU A 76 -16.99 4.77 4.90
C LEU A 76 -17.46 5.76 5.98
N SER A 77 -18.39 5.29 6.81
CA SER A 77 -18.84 6.04 7.98
C SER A 77 -17.70 6.26 8.96
N ARG A 78 -17.75 7.38 9.70
CA ARG A 78 -16.88 7.63 10.85
C ARG A 78 -17.34 6.90 12.11
N GLU A 79 -18.56 6.36 12.10
CA GLU A 79 -19.15 5.60 13.21
C GLU A 79 -18.64 4.16 13.21
N THR A 80 -17.35 3.97 13.43
CA THR A 80 -16.71 2.64 13.35
C THR A 80 -16.71 1.89 14.69
N GLY A 81 -17.23 2.47 15.77
CA GLY A 81 -17.12 1.93 17.13
C GLY A 81 -15.75 2.15 17.80
N PHE A 82 -14.85 2.93 17.19
CA PHE A 82 -13.51 3.22 17.70
C PHE A 82 -13.26 4.74 17.78
N ASN A 83 -12.62 5.21 18.85
CA ASN A 83 -12.20 6.61 18.97
C ASN A 83 -10.84 6.82 18.28
N ARG A 84 -10.87 7.13 16.98
CA ARG A 84 -9.67 7.44 16.19
C ARG A 84 -9.81 8.79 15.49
N SER A 85 -8.81 9.65 15.65
CA SER A 85 -8.74 10.95 14.97
C SER A 85 -8.36 10.79 13.50
N TYR A 86 -9.28 10.27 12.68
CA TYR A 86 -9.12 10.25 11.22
C TYR A 86 -8.94 11.67 10.67
N GLY A 87 -8.08 11.84 9.67
CA GLY A 87 -7.74 13.14 9.08
C GLY A 87 -6.54 13.85 9.71
N ARG A 88 -5.98 13.32 10.83
CA ARG A 88 -4.71 13.79 11.38
C ARG A 88 -3.58 12.86 10.93
N ASN A 89 -2.57 13.38 10.25
CA ASN A 89 -1.38 12.63 9.87
C ASN A 89 -0.52 12.35 11.13
N PRO A 90 -0.33 11.07 11.54
CA PRO A 90 0.54 10.75 12.67
C PRO A 90 2.04 10.78 12.31
N TYR A 91 2.38 10.92 11.02
CA TYR A 91 3.74 10.87 10.48
C TYR A 91 4.15 12.22 9.86
N THR A 92 3.80 13.34 10.49
CA THR A 92 4.18 14.67 10.02
C THR A 92 5.70 14.76 9.81
N GLY A 93 6.14 15.21 8.62
CA GLY A 93 7.54 15.39 8.27
C GLY A 93 8.26 14.11 7.79
N TYR A 94 7.57 12.96 7.77
CA TYR A 94 8.12 11.72 7.23
C TYR A 94 8.35 11.77 5.72
N ASP A 95 7.61 12.62 5.01
CA ASP A 95 7.72 12.91 3.58
C ASP A 95 8.76 14.02 3.26
N ASN A 96 9.54 14.46 4.25
CA ASN A 96 10.62 15.42 4.02
C ASN A 96 11.86 14.72 3.42
N ILE A 97 12.15 15.04 2.18
CA ILE A 97 13.28 14.52 1.39
C ILE A 97 14.67 14.80 2.01
N ASN A 98 14.77 15.78 2.91
CA ASN A 98 16.01 16.12 3.61
C ASN A 98 16.23 15.29 4.89
N ASN A 99 15.27 14.43 5.25
CA ASN A 99 15.36 13.57 6.42
C ASN A 99 15.63 12.12 6.01
N SER A 100 16.39 11.40 6.84
CA SER A 100 16.55 9.95 6.68
C SER A 100 15.37 9.21 7.32
N PRO A 101 14.76 8.22 6.64
CA PRO A 101 13.71 7.39 7.23
C PRO A 101 14.25 6.60 8.43
N PHE A 102 13.70 6.85 9.62
CA PHE A 102 14.23 6.27 10.87
C PHE A 102 13.83 4.80 11.11
N LEU A 103 12.90 4.25 10.31
CA LEU A 103 12.42 2.87 10.43
C LEU A 103 12.97 1.92 9.36
N TYR A 104 13.82 2.40 8.45
CA TYR A 104 14.31 1.58 7.34
C TYR A 104 15.49 0.73 7.77
N ARG A 105 15.32 -0.60 7.65
CA ARG A 105 16.35 -1.60 7.88
C ARG A 105 16.33 -2.58 6.72
N GLY A 106 17.07 -2.27 5.67
CA GLY A 106 17.15 -3.04 4.43
C GLY A 106 18.44 -2.76 3.66
N PRO A 107 18.58 -3.32 2.45
CA PRO A 107 19.71 -3.02 1.57
C PRO A 107 19.85 -1.51 1.32
N SER A 108 21.07 -1.06 1.05
CA SER A 108 21.29 0.31 0.57
C SER A 108 20.51 0.53 -0.73
N THR A 109 19.73 1.61 -0.79
CA THR A 109 19.09 2.01 -2.03
C THR A 109 20.11 2.69 -2.96
N PRO A 110 19.97 2.55 -4.29
CA PRO A 110 20.77 3.34 -5.23
C PRO A 110 20.68 4.83 -4.90
N GLY A 111 21.81 5.55 -4.95
CA GLY A 111 21.89 6.97 -4.60
C GLY A 111 21.33 7.94 -5.65
N GLU A 112 20.58 7.42 -6.64
CA GLU A 112 20.03 8.18 -7.76
C GLU A 112 18.91 9.13 -7.31
N LEU A 113 18.13 8.71 -6.31
CA LEU A 113 17.06 9.50 -5.73
C LEU A 113 17.21 9.54 -4.20
N PRO A 114 16.97 10.70 -3.56
CA PRO A 114 16.86 10.76 -2.12
C PRO A 114 15.65 9.94 -1.64
N ALA A 115 15.71 9.47 -0.40
CA ALA A 115 14.59 8.79 0.22
C ALA A 115 13.33 9.67 0.17
N VAL A 116 12.16 9.03 0.03
CA VAL A 116 10.84 9.67 -0.09
C VAL A 116 10.67 10.65 -1.26
N ALA A 117 11.58 10.64 -2.24
CA ALA A 117 11.38 11.32 -3.52
C ALA A 117 10.04 10.88 -4.14
N ARG A 118 9.31 11.86 -4.69
CA ARG A 118 8.11 11.57 -5.48
C ARG A 118 8.55 11.20 -6.88
N VAL A 119 8.02 10.09 -7.37
CA VAL A 119 8.31 9.55 -8.70
C VAL A 119 7.01 9.54 -9.49
N LEU A 120 7.06 10.04 -10.72
CA LEU A 120 5.96 9.94 -11.67
C LEU A 120 6.20 8.74 -12.58
N THR A 121 5.35 7.72 -12.48
CA THR A 121 5.38 6.57 -13.39
C THR A 121 4.34 6.74 -14.49
N VAL A 122 4.75 6.54 -15.74
CA VAL A 122 3.86 6.45 -16.90
C VAL A 122 3.97 5.04 -17.45
N ASP A 123 2.83 4.36 -17.57
CA ASP A 123 2.72 3.03 -18.17
C ASP A 123 1.95 3.14 -19.49
N MET A 124 2.57 2.68 -20.58
CA MET A 124 1.96 2.55 -21.89
C MET A 124 2.10 1.11 -22.40
N GLY A 125 1.28 0.21 -21.84
CA GLY A 125 1.16 -1.17 -22.30
C GLY A 125 2.23 -2.07 -21.68
N ALA A 126 3.31 -2.33 -22.42
CA ALA A 126 4.43 -3.14 -21.93
C ALA A 126 5.63 -2.29 -21.47
N GLU A 127 5.54 -0.97 -21.62
CA GLU A 127 6.60 -0.04 -21.26
C GLU A 127 6.17 0.83 -20.08
N ALA A 128 6.95 0.77 -19.00
CA ALA A 128 6.81 1.65 -17.85
C ALA A 128 8.07 2.53 -17.73
N VAL A 129 7.87 3.84 -17.63
CA VAL A 129 8.93 4.83 -17.41
C VAL A 129 8.66 5.57 -16.11
N ALA A 130 9.71 5.81 -15.33
CA ALA A 130 9.68 6.57 -14.09
C ALA A 130 10.50 7.86 -14.23
N TYR A 131 9.94 8.98 -13.78
CA TYR A 131 10.55 10.32 -13.74
C TYR A 131 10.67 10.84 -12.31
#